data_AF-A0A5D0U4V1-F1
#
_entry.id   AF-A0A5D0U4V1-F1
#
_cell.length_a   1.000
_cell.length_b   1.000
_cell.length_c   1.000
_cell.angle_alpha   90.00
_cell.angle_beta   90.00
_cell.angle_gamma   90.00
#
_symmetry.space_group_name_H-M   'P 1'
#
loop_
_entity.id
_entity.type
_entity.pdbx_description
1 polymer ?
#
loop_
_entity_poly.entity_id
_entity_poly.type
_entity_poly.pdbx_seq_one_letter_code
_entity_poly.pdbx_strand_id
1 'polypeptide(L)' 'MSAANGSGRRRNVDGTFFDARPVSIPMPEGITYWHGRVTGSWWAIVPGPAGPYLVEEPSREHLATSVNWLLRHPAR' A
#
# COMPACT_ATOMS: atom_id res chain seq x y z
N MET A 1 1.70 -27.47 26.41
CA MET A 1 2.54 -26.29 26.14
C MET A 1 2.23 -25.80 24.74
N SER A 2 1.58 -24.63 24.58
CA SER A 2 1.62 -23.85 23.34
C SER A 2 1.31 -22.39 23.67
N ALA A 3 2.13 -21.52 23.08
CA ALA A 3 2.32 -20.12 23.44
C ALA A 3 1.14 -19.22 23.08
N ALA A 4 0.93 -18.22 23.93
CA ALA A 4 0.03 -17.10 23.71
C ALA A 4 0.64 -16.14 22.68
N ASN A 5 0.04 -16.03 21.49
CA ASN A 5 0.32 -14.93 20.57
C ASN A 5 -0.49 -13.70 21.01
N GLY A 6 0.19 -12.78 21.69
CA GLY A 6 -0.32 -11.47 22.04
C GLY A 6 -0.52 -10.61 20.79
N SER A 7 -1.73 -10.60 20.24
CA SER A 7 -2.13 -9.61 19.24
C SER A 7 -2.39 -8.28 19.95
N GLY A 8 -1.67 -7.24 19.53
CA GLY A 8 -1.61 -5.92 20.14
C GLY A 8 -2.98 -5.25 20.27
N ARG A 9 -3.61 -5.46 21.43
CA ARG A 9 -4.89 -4.85 21.82
C ARG A 9 -4.64 -3.41 22.29
N ARG A 10 -4.55 -2.46 21.36
CA ARG A 10 -4.61 -1.04 21.73
C ARG A 10 -6.04 -0.72 22.16
N ARG A 11 -6.23 -0.51 23.47
CA ARG A 11 -7.47 0.01 24.06
C ARG A 11 -7.63 1.49 23.66
N ASN A 12 -8.79 1.84 23.11
CA ASN A 12 -9.27 3.21 23.03
C ASN A 12 -10.51 3.35 23.94
N VAL A 13 -10.72 4.52 24.53
CA VAL A 13 -11.44 4.71 25.82
C VAL A 13 -12.97 4.68 25.70
N ASP A 14 -13.55 4.75 24.49
CA ASP A 14 -14.99 5.01 24.31
C ASP A 14 -15.83 3.91 23.65
N GLY A 15 -15.35 2.65 23.59
CA GLY A 15 -16.19 1.49 23.27
C GLY A 15 -16.76 1.40 21.83
N THR A 16 -16.59 2.42 20.99
CA THR A 16 -17.04 2.41 19.60
C THR A 16 -16.00 1.75 18.70
N PHE A 17 -16.26 0.50 18.31
CA PHE A 17 -15.51 -0.18 17.24
C PHE A 17 -15.97 0.42 15.91
N PHE A 18 -15.16 1.30 15.33
CA PHE A 18 -15.34 1.65 13.93
C PHE A 18 -14.94 0.43 13.10
N ASP A 19 -15.92 -0.23 12.50
CA ASP A 19 -15.72 -1.20 11.43
C ASP A 19 -15.26 -0.42 10.18
N ALA A 20 -14.01 0.06 10.24
CA ALA A 20 -13.40 0.80 9.16
C ALA A 20 -13.11 -0.20 8.05
N ARG A 21 -14.06 -0.33 7.12
CA ARG A 21 -13.84 -1.07 5.88
C ARG A 21 -12.53 -0.56 5.26
N PRO A 22 -11.63 -1.44 4.81
CA PRO A 22 -10.42 -1.01 4.13
C PRO A 22 -10.82 -0.10 2.96
N VAL A 23 -10.38 1.16 2.98
CA VAL A 23 -10.60 2.06 1.86
C VAL A 23 -9.64 1.60 0.75
N SER A 24 -10.16 0.91 -0.25
CA SER A 24 -9.40 0.55 -1.44
C SER A 24 -9.17 1.81 -2.27
N ILE A 25 -7.91 2.24 -2.37
CA ILE A 25 -7.51 3.35 -3.23
C ILE A 25 -7.36 2.81 -4.66
N PRO A 26 -8.02 3.41 -5.67
CA PRO A 26 -7.84 2.99 -7.06
C PRO A 26 -6.44 3.36 -7.56
N MET A 27 -5.92 2.56 -8.49
CA MET A 27 -4.68 2.90 -9.19
C MET A 27 -4.91 4.18 -10.02
N PRO A 28 -4.02 5.19 -9.94
CA PRO A 28 -4.14 6.40 -10.74
C PRO A 28 -4.11 6.09 -12.25
N GLU A 29 -4.86 6.87 -13.02
CA GLU A 29 -4.89 6.75 -14.47
C GLU A 29 -3.51 7.04 -15.09
N GLY A 30 -3.22 6.38 -16.20
CA GLY A 30 -1.96 6.56 -16.93
C GLY A 30 -0.72 5.89 -16.30
N ILE A 31 -0.87 5.23 -15.15
CA ILE A 31 0.22 4.45 -14.54
C ILE A 31 0.20 3.02 -15.07
N THR A 32 1.35 2.59 -15.60
CA THR A 32 1.58 1.18 -15.96
C THR A 32 1.97 0.40 -14.72
N TYR A 33 1.21 -0.66 -14.42
CA TYR A 33 1.46 -1.56 -13.30
C TYR A 33 1.25 -3.02 -13.70
N TRP A 34 1.94 -3.94 -13.03
CA TRP A 34 1.87 -5.38 -13.32
C TRP A 34 2.13 -6.23 -12.08
N HIS A 35 1.71 -7.50 -12.14
CA HIS A 35 1.95 -8.50 -11.09
C HIS A 35 3.00 -9.51 -11.57
N GLY A 36 4.11 -9.59 -10.85
CA GLY A 36 5.15 -10.59 -11.07
C GLY A 36 4.71 -11.93 -10.52
N ARG A 37 4.20 -12.83 -11.37
CA ARG A 37 3.68 -14.13 -10.93
C ARG A 37 4.68 -15.01 -10.17
N VAL A 38 5.97 -14.88 -10.47
CA VAL A 38 7.04 -15.67 -9.82
C VAL A 38 7.45 -15.05 -8.48
N THR A 39 7.50 -13.72 -8.39
CA THR A 39 7.92 -13.02 -7.16
C THR A 39 6.75 -12.79 -6.19
N GLY A 40 5.51 -12.80 -6.69
CA GLY A 40 4.32 -12.39 -5.96
C GLY A 40 4.18 -10.88 -5.77
N SER A 41 5.13 -10.09 -6.30
CA SER A 41 5.17 -8.65 -6.10
C SER A 41 4.36 -7.90 -7.17
N TRP A 42 3.80 -6.77 -6.75
CA TRP A 42 3.19 -5.78 -7.63
C TRP A 42 4.18 -4.67 -7.91
N TRP A 43 4.23 -4.25 -9.18
CA TRP A 43 5.17 -3.27 -9.67
C TRP A 43 4.45 -2.15 -10.42
N ALA A 44 5.00 -0.93 -10.36
CA ALA A 44 4.58 0.20 -11.18
C ALA A 44 5.77 1.06 -11.61
N ILE A 45 5.68 1.65 -12.81
CA ILE A 45 6.56 2.73 -13.24
C ILE A 45 5.88 4.06 -12.90
N VAL A 46 6.53 4.86 -12.05
CA VAL A 46 6.00 6.15 -11.57
C VAL A 46 6.85 7.29 -12.14
N PRO A 47 6.25 8.32 -12.76
CA PRO A 47 6.99 9.49 -13.19
C PRO A 47 7.50 10.29 -11.98
N GLY A 48 8.72 10.81 -12.08
CA GLY A 48 9.33 11.70 -11.09
C GLY A 48 10.14 12.82 -11.76
N PRO A 49 10.50 13.88 -11.01
CA PRO A 49 11.22 15.04 -11.57
C PRO A 49 12.65 14.68 -12.02
N ALA A 50 13.28 13.68 -11.40
CA ALA A 50 14.58 13.13 -11.84
C ALA A 50 14.44 12.04 -12.93
N GLY A 51 13.23 11.74 -13.38
CA GLY A 51 12.91 10.65 -14.30
C GLY A 51 11.98 9.59 -13.69
N PRO A 52 11.53 8.62 -14.49
CA PRO A 52 10.68 7.53 -14.03
C PRO A 52 11.45 6.57 -13.12
N TYR A 53 10.76 6.03 -12.11
CA TYR A 53 11.33 5.04 -11.19
C TYR A 53 10.34 3.90 -10.92
N LEU A 54 10.90 2.78 -10.48
CA LEU A 54 10.19 1.52 -10.26
C LEU A 54 9.78 1.40 -8.78
N VAL A 55 8.51 1.10 -8.53
CA VAL A 55 7.97 0.84 -7.19
C VAL A 55 7.58 -0.63 -7.10
N GLU A 56 7.95 -1.28 -6.01
CA GLU A 56 7.59 -2.67 -5.68
C GLU A 56 6.78 -2.70 -4.38
N GLU A 57 5.68 -3.45 -4.38
CA GLU A 57 4.86 -3.66 -3.18
C GLU A 57 4.31 -5.11 -3.14
N PRO A 58 3.99 -5.66 -1.94
CA PRO A 58 3.54 -7.04 -1.81
C PRO A 58 2.07 -7.25 -2.21
N SER A 59 1.30 -6.17 -2.41
CA SER A 59 -0.10 -6.24 -2.82
C SER A 59 -0.47 -5.09 -3.75
N ARG A 60 -1.55 -5.26 -4.50
CA ARG A 60 -2.07 -4.22 -5.41
C ARG A 60 -2.52 -2.99 -4.64
N GLU A 61 -3.08 -3.18 -3.45
CA GLU A 61 -3.59 -2.11 -2.58
C GLU A 61 -2.45 -1.28 -1.98
N HIS A 62 -1.36 -1.93 -1.56
CA HIS A 62 -0.15 -1.24 -1.13
C HIS A 62 0.48 -0.49 -2.30
N LEU A 63 0.58 -1.11 -3.49
CA LEU A 63 1.07 -0.43 -4.69
C LEU A 63 0.26 0.82 -5.01
N ALA A 64 -1.08 0.72 -5.03
CA ALA A 64 -1.95 1.87 -5.30
C ALA A 64 -1.77 2.99 -4.28
N THR A 65 -1.56 2.65 -3.00
CA THR A 65 -1.31 3.60 -1.92
C THR A 65 0.03 4.32 -2.11
N SER A 66 1.10 3.56 -2.35
CA SER A 66 2.46 4.09 -2.55
C SER A 66 2.52 4.97 -3.80
N VAL A 67 1.98 4.53 -4.93
CA VAL A 67 1.91 5.32 -6.18
C VAL A 67 1.12 6.61 -5.97
N ASN A 68 -0.05 6.55 -5.32
CA ASN A 68 -0.84 7.74 -5.01
C ASN A 68 -0.07 8.74 -4.14
N TRP A 69 0.64 8.25 -3.13
CA TRP A 69 1.44 9.10 -2.25
C TRP A 69 2.57 9.78 -3.01
N LEU A 70 3.29 9.03 -3.83
CA LEU A 70 4.43 9.49 -4.62
C LEU A 70 4.06 10.54 -5.67
N LEU A 71 2.92 10.37 -6.36
CA LEU A 71 2.43 11.37 -7.31
C LEU A 71 2.06 12.70 -6.63
N ARG A 72 1.65 12.66 -5.35
CA ARG A 72 1.37 13.87 -4.54
C ARG A 72 2.63 14.47 -3.91
N HIS A 73 3.67 13.67 -3.71
CA HIS A 73 4.91 14.06 -3.05
C HIS A 73 6.14 13.66 -3.87
N PRO A 74 6.32 14.28 -5.06
CA PRO A 74 7.48 13.96 -5.88
C PRO A 74 8.76 14.27 -5.09
N ALA A 75 9.64 13.27 -4.97
CA ALA A 75 10.97 13.47 -4.42
C ALA A 75 11.70 14.53 -5.27
N ARG A 76 12.24 15.57 -4.62
CA ARG A 76 12.89 16.72 -5.28
C ARG A 76 14.15 16.33 -6.03
#